data_AF-A0A0M0G064-F1
#
_entry.id   AF-A0A0M0G064-F1
#
_cell.length_a   1.000
_cell.length_b   1.000
_cell.length_c   1.000
_cell.angle_alpha   90.00
_cell.angle_beta   90.00
_cell.angle_gamma   90.00
#
_symmetry.space_group_name_H-M   'P 1'
#
loop_
_entity.id
_entity.type
_entity.pdbx_description
1 polymer ?
#
loop_
_entity_poly.entity_id
_entity_poly.type
_entity_poly.pdbx_seq_one_letter_code
_entity_poly.pdbx_strand_id
1 'polypeptide(L)'
;MELAGNLKRKREECRLSQDDVASKLNISRQSISKWETGKCYPDLDNLILLSDLYKISLDELIKGDKSFQERIIIRETGSVRRMWPWWVIFPAFGMLYGLVSMILNRL
;
A
#
# COMPACT_ATOMS: atom_id res chain seq x y z
N MET A 1 -14.06 -15.11 -1.20
CA MET A 1 -14.88 -14.81 -2.40
C MET A 1 -15.87 -13.66 -2.17
N GLU A 2 -15.88 -13.01 -1.00
CA GLU A 2 -16.81 -11.89 -0.73
C GLU A 2 -16.42 -10.60 -1.48
N LEU A 3 -15.12 -10.32 -1.65
CA LEU A 3 -14.68 -9.14 -2.41
C LEU A 3 -15.14 -9.16 -3.88
N ALA A 4 -14.98 -10.31 -4.55
CA ALA A 4 -15.36 -10.47 -5.96
C ALA A 4 -16.86 -10.20 -6.20
N GLY A 5 -17.71 -10.70 -5.30
CA GLY A 5 -19.15 -10.43 -5.31
C GLY A 5 -19.48 -8.97 -5.03
N ASN A 6 -18.81 -8.35 -4.04
CA ASN A 6 -18.99 -6.94 -3.73
C ASN A 6 -18.61 -6.02 -4.90
N LEU A 7 -17.51 -6.30 -5.61
CA LEU A 7 -17.09 -5.55 -6.78
C LEU A 7 -18.16 -5.56 -7.87
N LYS A 8 -18.66 -6.74 -8.21
CA LYS A 8 -19.70 -6.91 -9.22
C LYS A 8 -20.98 -6.17 -8.82
N ARG A 9 -21.41 -6.34 -7.57
CA ARG A 9 -22.61 -5.70 -7.03
C ARG A 9 -22.51 -4.17 -7.07
N LYS A 10 -21.41 -3.59 -6.59
CA LYS A 10 -21.20 -2.13 -6.59
C LYS A 10 -21.11 -1.56 -8.00
N ARG A 11 -20.49 -2.28 -8.93
CA ARG A 11 -20.50 -1.92 -10.36
C ARG A 11 -21.92 -1.84 -10.91
N GLU A 12 -22.75 -2.84 -10.62
CA GLU A 12 -24.14 -2.91 -11.08
C GLU A 12 -25.03 -1.87 -10.42
N GLU A 13 -24.83 -1.57 -9.13
CA GLU A 13 -25.48 -0.46 -8.42
C GLU A 13 -25.14 0.89 -9.09
N CYS A 14 -23.92 1.05 -9.59
CA CYS A 14 -23.48 2.23 -10.35
C CYS A 14 -23.91 2.21 -11.83
N ARG A 15 -24.61 1.16 -12.29
CA ARG A 15 -25.04 0.94 -13.68
C ARG A 15 -23.89 0.96 -14.70
N LEU A 16 -22.70 0.52 -14.29
CA LEU A 16 -21.52 0.45 -15.15
C LEU A 16 -21.37 -0.95 -15.73
N SER A 17 -20.93 -1.06 -16.99
CA SER A 17 -20.44 -2.32 -17.54
C SER A 17 -19.00 -2.58 -17.08
N GLN A 18 -18.51 -3.81 -17.26
CA GLN A 18 -17.10 -4.12 -17.01
C GLN A 18 -16.16 -3.30 -17.89
N ASP A 19 -16.62 -2.91 -19.09
CA ASP A 19 -15.86 -2.10 -20.03
C ASP A 19 -15.78 -0.64 -19.57
N ASP A 20 -16.87 -0.11 -18.99
CA ASP A 20 -16.90 1.24 -18.42
C ASP A 20 -15.93 1.37 -17.25
N VAL A 21 -15.93 0.39 -16.33
CA VAL A 21 -14.99 0.39 -15.20
C VAL A 21 -13.55 0.26 -15.71
N ALA A 22 -13.30 -0.66 -16.66
CA ALA A 22 -11.98 -0.84 -17.24
C ALA A 22 -11.44 0.45 -17.89
N SER A 23 -12.29 1.14 -18.66
CA SER A 23 -11.97 2.43 -19.28
C SER A 23 -11.67 3.51 -18.25
N LYS A 24 -12.47 3.59 -17.17
CA LYS A 24 -12.28 4.58 -16.10
C LYS A 24 -11.00 4.35 -15.29
N LEU A 25 -10.59 3.09 -15.12
CA LEU A 25 -9.37 2.71 -14.41
C LEU A 25 -8.16 2.61 -15.35
N ASN A 26 -8.35 2.81 -16.66
CA ASN A 26 -7.32 2.66 -17.69
C ASN A 26 -6.61 1.29 -17.66
N ILE A 27 -7.42 0.21 -17.57
CA ILE A 27 -6.95 -1.18 -17.52
C ILE A 27 -7.74 -2.05 -18.50
N SER A 28 -7.31 -3.31 -18.67
CA SER A 28 -8.04 -4.25 -19.50
C SER A 28 -9.37 -4.69 -18.85
N ARG A 29 -10.43 -4.84 -19.66
CA ARG A 29 -11.69 -5.47 -19.23
C ARG A 29 -11.47 -6.87 -18.64
N GLN A 30 -10.46 -7.60 -19.13
CA GLN A 30 -10.09 -8.91 -18.59
C GLN A 30 -9.67 -8.84 -17.11
N SER A 31 -9.02 -7.75 -16.69
CA SER A 31 -8.67 -7.52 -15.28
C SER A 31 -9.92 -7.45 -14.42
N ILE A 32 -10.91 -6.63 -14.81
CA ILE A 32 -12.21 -6.53 -14.12
C ILE A 32 -12.90 -7.90 -14.03
N SER A 33 -12.94 -8.64 -15.13
CA SER A 33 -13.55 -9.97 -15.16
C SER A 33 -12.86 -10.95 -14.20
N LYS A 34 -11.53 -10.94 -14.13
CA LYS A 34 -10.78 -11.80 -13.20
C LYS A 34 -11.03 -11.42 -11.74
N TRP A 35 -11.17 -10.13 -11.43
CA TRP A 35 -11.50 -9.66 -10.08
C TRP A 35 -12.91 -10.04 -9.66
N GLU A 36 -13.91 -9.83 -10.52
CA GLU A 36 -15.31 -10.16 -10.24
C GLU A 36 -15.58 -11.68 -10.20
N THR A 37 -14.70 -12.50 -10.78
CA THR A 37 -14.77 -13.97 -10.69
C THR A 37 -13.87 -14.55 -9.60
N GLY A 38 -13.15 -13.70 -8.85
CA GLY A 38 -12.25 -14.13 -7.78
C GLY A 38 -11.00 -14.88 -8.25
N LYS A 39 -10.68 -14.83 -9.55
CA LYS A 39 -9.47 -15.45 -10.12
C LYS A 39 -8.19 -14.74 -9.70
N CYS A 40 -8.26 -13.43 -9.45
CA CYS A 40 -7.19 -12.65 -8.83
C CYS A 40 -7.76 -11.47 -8.04
N TYR A 41 -6.91 -10.82 -7.25
CA TYR A 41 -7.26 -9.63 -6.49
C TYR A 41 -6.76 -8.37 -7.21
N PRO A 42 -7.46 -7.23 -7.13
CA PRO A 42 -6.89 -5.94 -7.48
C PRO A 42 -5.78 -5.58 -6.48
N ASP A 43 -4.82 -4.79 -6.93
CA ASP A 43 -3.82 -4.18 -6.03
C ASP A 43 -4.43 -3.01 -5.25
N LEU A 44 -3.65 -2.42 -4.33
CA LEU A 44 -4.11 -1.35 -3.46
C LEU A 44 -4.52 -0.10 -4.26
N ASP A 45 -3.75 0.27 -5.27
CA ASP A 45 -4.02 1.46 -6.08
C ASP A 45 -5.35 1.31 -6.83
N ASN A 46 -5.57 0.14 -7.45
CA ASN A 46 -6.84 -0.17 -8.10
C ASN A 46 -8.00 -0.22 -7.11
N LEU A 47 -7.79 -0.70 -5.89
CA LEU A 47 -8.83 -0.71 -4.86
C LEU A 47 -9.23 0.70 -4.42
N ILE A 48 -8.26 1.61 -4.30
CA ILE A 48 -8.54 3.03 -4.00
C ILE A 48 -9.35 3.65 -5.16
N LEU A 49 -8.92 3.41 -6.40
CA LEU A 49 -9.67 3.89 -7.58
C LEU A 49 -11.09 3.31 -7.65
N LEU A 50 -11.28 2.04 -7.27
CA LEU A 50 -12.59 1.41 -7.22
C LEU A 50 -13.45 1.99 -6.09
N SER A 51 -12.86 2.27 -4.91
CA SER A 51 -13.59 2.89 -3.81
C SER A 51 -14.07 4.29 -4.18
N ASP A 52 -13.23 5.07 -4.86
CA ASP A 52 -13.58 6.39 -5.36
C ASP A 52 -14.66 6.31 -6.45
N LEU A 53 -14.50 5.39 -7.41
CA LEU A 53 -15.45 5.18 -8.50
C LEU A 53 -16.84 4.78 -8.00
N TYR A 54 -16.90 3.88 -7.02
CA TYR A 54 -18.16 3.40 -6.44
C TYR A 54 -18.67 4.26 -5.28
N LYS A 55 -17.94 5.32 -4.91
CA LYS A 55 -18.28 6.29 -3.85
C LYS A 55 -18.53 5.62 -2.49
N ILE A 56 -17.68 4.68 -2.12
CA ILE A 56 -17.69 4.00 -0.82
C ILE A 56 -16.30 4.02 -0.21
N SER A 57 -16.17 3.74 1.09
CA SER A 57 -14.84 3.59 1.69
C SER A 57 -14.17 2.29 1.24
N LEU A 58 -12.83 2.28 1.26
CA LEU A 58 -12.07 1.05 1.02
C LEU A 58 -12.47 -0.06 2.00
N ASP A 59 -12.69 0.27 3.28
CA ASP A 59 -13.19 -0.65 4.29
C ASP A 59 -14.53 -1.29 3.92
N GLU A 60 -15.47 -0.51 3.37
CA GLU A 60 -16.75 -1.02 2.89
C GLU A 60 -16.56 -1.93 1.66
N LEU A 61 -15.67 -1.55 0.75
CA LEU A 61 -15.37 -2.32 -0.46
C LEU A 61 -14.82 -3.71 -0.13
N ILE A 62 -13.92 -3.80 0.85
CA ILE A 62 -13.26 -5.05 1.26
C ILE A 62 -13.98 -5.77 2.41
N LYS A 63 -15.10 -5.22 2.89
CA LYS A 63 -15.84 -5.73 4.04
C LYS A 63 -16.23 -7.19 3.83
N GLY A 64 -15.79 -8.05 4.74
CA GLY A 64 -16.09 -9.48 4.76
C GLY A 64 -14.93 -10.37 4.30
N ASP A 65 -14.01 -9.87 3.46
CA ASP A 65 -12.83 -10.64 3.06
C ASP A 65 -11.70 -10.50 4.10
N LYS A 66 -11.86 -11.17 5.25
CA LYS A 66 -10.90 -11.15 6.37
C LYS A 66 -9.48 -11.53 5.93
N SER A 67 -9.38 -12.49 5.01
CA SER A 67 -8.10 -12.94 4.45
C SER A 67 -7.39 -11.86 3.63
N PHE A 68 -8.16 -10.97 3.00
CA PHE A 68 -7.63 -9.85 2.25
C PHE A 68 -7.25 -8.68 3.18
N GLN A 69 -8.07 -8.39 4.19
CA GLN A 69 -7.79 -7.37 5.21
C GLN A 69 -6.45 -7.64 5.93
N GLU A 70 -6.17 -8.89 6.32
CA GLU A 70 -4.89 -9.27 6.93
C GLU A 70 -3.68 -9.01 6.01
N ARG A 71 -3.84 -9.14 4.69
CA ARG A 71 -2.76 -8.86 3.72
C ARG A 71 -2.47 -7.37 3.55
N ILE A 72 -3.48 -6.50 3.68
CA ILE A 72 -3.29 -5.06 3.49
C ILE A 72 -2.62 -4.42 4.69
N ILE A 73 -2.94 -4.85 5.92
CA ILE A 73 -2.37 -4.30 7.17
C ILE A 73 -0.84 -4.39 7.20
N ILE A 74 -0.25 -5.35 6.48
CA ILE A 74 1.21 -5.54 6.41
C ILE A 74 1.90 -4.47 5.54
N ARG A 75 1.16 -3.78 4.65
CA ARG A 75 1.67 -2.72 3.77
C ARG A 75 1.29 -1.31 4.25
N GLU A 76 1.46 -1.02 5.53
CA GLU A 76 1.61 0.36 5.97
C GLU A 76 2.88 0.94 5.31
N THR A 77 2.66 1.90 4.42
CA THR A 77 3.69 2.63 3.69
C THR A 77 4.57 3.41 4.66
N GLY A 78 5.82 2.98 4.78
CA GLY A 78 6.92 3.84 5.19
C GLY A 78 7.13 4.00 6.70
N SER A 79 7.53 2.91 7.38
CA SER A 79 8.46 3.10 8.50
C SER A 79 9.80 3.53 7.90
N VAL A 80 10.02 4.85 7.84
CA VAL A 80 11.32 5.46 7.59
C VAL A 80 12.33 4.68 8.43
N ARG A 81 13.26 3.98 7.77
CA ARG A 81 14.34 3.26 8.45
C ARG A 81 14.88 4.24 9.49
N ARG A 82 14.76 3.90 10.78
CA ARG A 82 15.48 4.55 11.90
C ARG A 82 16.97 4.33 11.69
N MET A 83 17.51 4.84 10.59
CA MET A 83 18.93 4.98 10.40
C MET A 83 19.26 6.21 11.21
N TRP A 84 20.05 6.00 12.27
CA TRP A 84 20.52 7.09 13.09
C TRP A 84 21.07 8.17 12.17
N PRO A 85 20.60 9.42 12.29
CA PRO A 85 21.01 10.44 11.36
C PRO A 85 22.53 10.56 11.37
N TRP A 86 23.12 10.75 10.20
CA TRP A 86 24.57 10.91 10.08
C TRP A 86 25.10 12.03 10.99
N TRP A 87 24.30 13.07 11.24
CA TRP A 87 24.64 14.13 12.20
C TRP A 87 24.77 13.66 13.66
N VAL A 88 24.30 12.47 14.03
CA VAL A 88 24.54 11.84 15.34
C VAL A 88 25.81 10.99 15.30
N ILE A 89 26.06 10.31 14.18
CA ILE A 89 27.22 9.42 13.99
C ILE A 89 28.50 10.25 13.84
N PHE A 90 28.51 11.29 13.01
CA PHE A 90 29.68 12.14 12.73
C PHE A 90 30.30 12.78 13.98
N PRO A 91 29.53 13.37 14.92
CA PRO A 91 30.10 13.95 16.15
C PRO A 91 30.69 12.91 17.09
N ALA A 92 30.07 11.72 17.20
CA ALA A 92 30.57 10.65 18.07
C ALA A 92 31.95 10.14 17.62
N PHE A 93 32.16 9.99 16.31
CA PHE A 93 33.46 9.64 15.75
C PHE A 93 34.52 10.75 15.94
N GLY A 94 34.13 12.02 15.76
CA GLY A 94 35.04 13.16 15.97
C GLY A 94 35.49 13.29 17.43
N MET A 95 34.58 13.07 18.37
CA MET A 95 34.88 13.13 19.82
C MET A 95 35.83 12.02 20.25
N LEU A 96 35.64 10.80 19.74
CA LEU A 96 36.54 9.67 20.02
C LEU A 96 37.94 9.91 19.44
N TYR A 97 38.02 10.40 18.21
CA TYR A 97 39.29 10.72 17.56
C TYR A 97 40.08 11.80 18.34
N GLY A 98 39.39 12.84 18.81
CA GLY A 98 40.00 13.91 19.62
C GLY A 98 40.60 13.39 20.93
N LEU A 99 39.90 12.50 21.64
CA LEU A 99 40.41 11.90 22.89
C LEU A 99 41.63 11.00 22.65
N VAL A 100 41.60 10.17 21.60
CA VAL A 100 42.73 9.31 21.23
C VAL A 100 43.95 10.15 20.83
N SER A 101 43.75 11.20 20.04
CA SER A 101 44.80 12.13 19.65
C SER A 101 45.41 12.85 20.86
N MET A 102 44.59 13.27 21.82
CA MET A 102 45.04 13.95 23.03
C MET A 102 45.89 13.05 23.95
N ILE A 103 45.58 11.75 24.02
CA ILE A 103 46.35 10.77 24.80
C ILE A 103 47.68 10.45 24.11
N LEU A 104 47.68 10.27 22.78
CA LEU A 104 48.89 9.97 22.01
C LEU A 104 49.88 11.14 21.97
N ASN A 105 49.41 12.39 22.02
CA ASN A 105 50.26 13.57 22.02
C ASN A 105 50.83 13.92 23.42
N ARG A 106 50.53 13.11 24.45
CA ARG A 106 51.07 13.25 25.81
C ARG A 106 52.02 12.10 26.20
N LEU A 107 52.24 11.15 25.30
CA LEU A 107 53.29 10.12 25.38
C LEU A 107 54.47 10.54 24.50
#